data_AF-A0A532EYE2-F1
#
_entry.id   AF-A0A532EYE2-F1
#
_cell.length_a   1.000
_cell.length_b   1.000
_cell.length_c   1.000
_cell.angle_alpha   90.00
_cell.angle_beta   90.00
_cell.angle_gamma   90.00
#
_symmetry.space_group_name_H-M   'P 1'
#
loop_
_entity.id
_entity.type
_entity.pdbx_description
1 polymer ?
#
loop_
_entity_poly.entity_id
_entity_poly.type
_entity_poly.pdbx_seq_one_letter_code
_entity_poly.pdbx_strand_id
1 'polypeptide(L)'
;MTALMKIGQESLPDRLVTGLSKIGLAMKSRAWRRKGRAGIGPLQIQVLTFLRSRPNHSATVSTIARELSVKLPTASEVIRTLEGKRLVRRRRREIDNRVVTVHLTALGAKAGHVENRWPEILASATKNLSVQEQVALLSSLVKLIRALQLQGEIPVARMCVSCEHFRPHAYAESDKPHHCDFYHVAFGDQAFRLDCPEYVEGPAEDSSNTTDSHKAVSMAQGLPTG
;
A
#
# COMPACT_ATOMS: atom_id res chain seq x y z
N MET A 1 -6.24 -27.28 -33.20
CA MET A 1 -7.25 -27.28 -32.11
C MET A 1 -6.66 -27.46 -30.70
N THR A 2 -5.45 -28.02 -30.55
CA THR A 2 -4.79 -28.30 -29.25
C THR A 2 -4.21 -27.08 -28.52
N ALA A 3 -3.86 -26.00 -29.23
CA ALA A 3 -3.29 -24.77 -28.64
C ALA A 3 -4.35 -23.89 -27.93
N LEU A 4 -5.57 -23.82 -28.49
CA LEU A 4 -6.71 -23.11 -27.89
C LEU A 4 -7.14 -23.75 -26.56
N MET A 5 -7.09 -25.09 -26.45
CA MET A 5 -7.41 -25.81 -25.21
C MET A 5 -6.42 -25.53 -24.07
N LYS A 6 -5.17 -25.13 -24.36
CA LYS A 6 -4.17 -24.72 -23.36
C LYS A 6 -4.30 -23.26 -22.93
N ILE A 7 -4.81 -22.38 -23.81
CA ILE A 7 -5.02 -20.95 -23.52
C ILE A 7 -6.20 -20.72 -22.56
N GLY A 8 -7.02 -21.73 -22.27
CA GLY A 8 -8.23 -21.63 -21.43
C GLY A 8 -8.19 -22.36 -20.08
N GLN A 9 -7.09 -23.01 -19.68
CA GLN A 9 -7.08 -23.84 -18.46
C GLN A 9 -7.03 -23.02 -17.16
N GLU A 10 -6.41 -21.83 -17.21
CA GLU A 10 -6.24 -20.99 -16.03
C GLU A 10 -7.38 -19.97 -15.96
N SER A 11 -8.07 -19.91 -14.83
CA SER A 11 -9.18 -18.98 -14.60
C SER A 11 -8.70 -17.53 -14.65
N LEU A 12 -9.60 -16.58 -14.92
CA LEU A 12 -9.25 -15.16 -14.89
C LEU A 12 -8.68 -14.73 -13.52
N PRO A 13 -9.25 -15.14 -12.36
CA PRO A 13 -8.64 -14.93 -11.05
C PRO A 13 -7.19 -15.43 -10.94
N ASP A 14 -6.92 -16.65 -11.40
CA ASP A 14 -5.57 -17.22 -11.34
C ASP A 14 -4.57 -16.42 -12.17
N ARG A 15 -4.98 -15.95 -13.36
CA ARG A 15 -4.14 -15.07 -14.19
C ARG A 15 -3.86 -13.74 -13.53
N LEU A 16 -4.85 -13.16 -12.84
CA LEU A 16 -4.67 -11.93 -12.06
C LEU A 16 -3.68 -12.15 -10.91
N VAL A 17 -3.80 -13.26 -10.18
CA VAL A 17 -2.84 -13.66 -9.13
C VAL A 17 -1.44 -13.85 -9.70
N THR A 18 -1.31 -14.54 -10.84
CA THR A 18 -0.04 -14.73 -11.55
C THR A 18 0.56 -13.39 -11.99
N GLY A 19 -0.25 -12.47 -12.51
CA GLY A 19 0.17 -11.11 -12.90
C GLY A 19 0.68 -10.30 -11.71
N LEU A 20 -0.10 -10.22 -10.63
CA LEU A 20 0.29 -9.56 -9.38
C LEU A 20 1.57 -10.17 -8.79
N SER A 21 1.72 -11.49 -8.86
CA SER A 21 2.91 -12.21 -8.42
C SER A 21 4.15 -11.84 -9.24
N LYS A 22 4.03 -11.70 -10.56
CA LYS A 22 5.13 -11.25 -11.43
C LYS A 22 5.55 -9.82 -11.10
N ILE A 23 4.61 -8.92 -10.86
CA ILE A 23 4.90 -7.54 -10.41
C ILE A 23 5.60 -7.56 -9.05
N GLY A 24 5.06 -8.30 -8.07
CA GLY A 24 5.64 -8.43 -6.73
C GLY A 24 7.05 -9.02 -6.75
N LEU A 25 7.30 -10.01 -7.61
CA LEU A 25 8.65 -10.57 -7.81
C LEU A 25 9.60 -9.55 -8.45
N ALA A 26 9.13 -8.77 -9.43
CA ALA A 26 9.92 -7.70 -10.03
C ALA A 26 10.36 -6.69 -8.95
N MET A 27 9.42 -6.22 -8.12
CA MET A 27 9.67 -5.30 -7.00
C MET A 27 10.73 -5.85 -6.04
N LYS A 28 10.65 -7.14 -5.66
CA LYS A 28 11.63 -7.80 -4.77
C LYS A 28 13.00 -7.96 -5.42
N SER A 29 13.07 -8.33 -6.71
CA SER A 29 14.31 -8.74 -7.39
C SER A 29 15.29 -7.60 -7.71
N ARG A 30 14.83 -6.39 -8.06
CA ARG A 30 15.73 -5.28 -8.45
C ARG A 30 16.12 -4.34 -7.31
N ALA A 31 15.30 -4.25 -6.25
CA ALA A 31 15.74 -3.65 -5.00
C ALA A 31 16.97 -4.40 -4.44
N TRP A 32 17.11 -5.68 -4.78
CA TRP A 32 18.16 -6.57 -4.28
C TRP A 32 19.36 -6.74 -5.22
N ARG A 33 19.24 -6.54 -6.54
CA ARG A 33 20.42 -6.55 -7.44
C ARG A 33 21.42 -5.42 -7.18
N ARG A 34 21.04 -4.39 -6.43
CA ARG A 34 21.96 -3.37 -5.86
C ARG A 34 22.59 -3.77 -4.52
N LYS A 35 22.46 -5.03 -4.07
CA LYS A 35 23.26 -5.63 -2.97
C LYS A 35 24.77 -5.75 -3.28
N GLY A 36 25.26 -5.15 -4.35
CA GLY A 36 26.71 -5.02 -4.57
C GLY A 36 27.39 -3.91 -3.75
N ARG A 37 26.68 -2.95 -3.13
CA ARG A 37 27.35 -1.74 -2.60
C ARG A 37 27.25 -1.45 -1.08
N ALA A 38 26.46 -2.15 -0.26
CA ALA A 38 26.40 -1.82 1.19
C ALA A 38 26.06 -2.95 2.20
N GLY A 39 25.70 -4.18 1.78
CA GLY A 39 25.45 -5.28 2.71
C GLY A 39 24.27 -5.08 3.69
N ILE A 40 23.30 -4.21 3.38
CA ILE A 40 22.12 -3.91 4.22
C ILE A 40 20.95 -4.82 3.82
N GLY A 41 20.31 -5.45 4.81
CA GLY A 41 19.18 -6.36 4.60
C GLY A 41 17.84 -5.65 4.32
N PRO A 42 16.84 -6.34 3.76
CA PRO A 42 15.53 -5.73 3.43
C PRO A 42 14.83 -5.13 4.65
N LEU A 43 14.75 -5.88 5.75
CA LEU A 43 14.13 -5.42 6.98
C LEU A 43 14.92 -4.27 7.63
N GLN A 44 16.25 -4.23 7.43
CA GLN A 44 17.09 -3.10 7.86
C GLN A 44 16.74 -1.83 7.07
N ILE A 45 16.53 -1.93 5.75
CA ILE A 45 16.08 -0.79 4.94
C ILE A 45 14.71 -0.30 5.40
N GLN A 46 13.75 -1.21 5.61
CA GLN A 46 12.41 -0.84 6.06
C GLN A 46 12.44 -0.06 7.39
N VAL A 47 13.28 -0.49 8.35
CA VAL A 47 13.49 0.26 9.61
C VAL A 47 14.07 1.65 9.35
N LEU A 48 15.08 1.79 8.48
CA LEU A 48 15.69 3.08 8.18
C LEU A 48 14.72 4.04 7.46
N THR A 49 13.95 3.53 6.50
CA THR A 49 12.90 4.29 5.80
C THR A 49 11.81 4.74 6.77
N PHE A 50 11.34 3.83 7.62
CA PHE A 50 10.34 4.13 8.64
C PHE A 50 10.82 5.20 9.61
N LEU A 51 12.02 5.07 10.17
CA LEU A 51 12.56 6.08 11.09
C LEU A 51 12.69 7.44 10.40
N ARG A 52 13.04 7.48 9.12
CA ARG A 52 13.15 8.73 8.34
C ARG A 52 11.81 9.45 8.15
N SER A 53 10.68 8.73 8.11
CA SER A 53 9.36 9.37 7.96
C SER A 53 8.76 9.84 9.29
N ARG A 54 9.38 9.52 10.43
CA ARG A 54 8.86 9.87 11.76
C ARG A 54 9.41 11.21 12.27
N PRO A 55 8.64 11.95 13.08
CA PRO A 55 9.15 13.13 13.79
C PRO A 55 10.43 12.80 14.58
N ASN A 56 11.40 13.72 14.54
CA ASN A 56 12.72 13.57 15.16
C ASN A 56 13.54 12.36 14.66
N HIS A 57 13.15 11.76 13.53
CA HIS A 57 13.73 10.55 12.96
C HIS A 57 13.88 9.40 13.97
N SER A 58 12.86 9.20 14.81
CA SER A 58 12.95 8.29 15.95
C SER A 58 11.64 7.56 16.25
N ALA A 59 11.76 6.37 16.82
CA ALA A 59 10.61 5.57 17.29
C ALA A 59 11.04 4.55 18.36
N THR A 60 10.10 4.06 19.16
CA THR A 60 10.37 2.95 20.09
C THR A 60 10.47 1.62 19.34
N VAL A 61 11.16 0.64 19.94
CA VAL A 61 11.27 -0.72 19.39
C VAL A 61 9.90 -1.36 19.16
N SER A 62 8.96 -1.14 20.09
CA SER A 62 7.58 -1.64 19.98
C SER A 62 6.82 -1.01 18.82
N THR A 63 7.00 0.29 18.57
CA THR A 63 6.38 0.99 17.45
C THR A 63 6.93 0.48 16.12
N ILE A 64 8.25 0.27 16.03
CA ILE A 64 8.91 -0.32 14.84
C ILE A 64 8.37 -1.73 14.57
N ALA A 65 8.26 -2.57 15.61
CA ALA A 65 7.75 -3.93 15.48
C ALA A 65 6.31 -3.96 14.94
N ARG A 66 5.45 -3.11 15.50
CA ARG A 66 4.05 -2.97 15.08
C ARG A 66 3.92 -2.48 13.65
N GLU A 67 4.63 -1.42 13.27
CA GLU A 67 4.54 -0.88 11.91
C GLU A 67 5.00 -1.90 10.86
N LEU A 68 6.10 -2.60 11.13
CA LEU A 68 6.69 -3.54 10.19
C LEU A 68 6.04 -4.93 10.23
N SER A 69 5.02 -5.12 11.07
CA SER A 69 4.35 -6.40 11.28
C SER A 69 5.32 -7.54 11.59
N VAL A 70 6.32 -7.28 12.44
CA VAL A 70 7.31 -8.28 12.89
C VAL A 70 7.24 -8.47 14.40
N LYS A 71 7.66 -9.64 14.89
CA LYS A 71 7.75 -9.91 16.33
C LYS A 71 8.82 -9.02 16.99
N LEU A 72 8.61 -8.66 18.26
CA LEU A 72 9.53 -7.80 19.03
C LEU A 72 10.99 -8.31 19.06
N PRO A 73 11.26 -9.64 19.17
CA PRO A 73 12.63 -10.16 19.07
C PRO A 73 13.27 -9.87 17.70
N THR A 74 12.52 -10.03 16.62
CA THR A 74 12.98 -9.75 15.25
C THR A 74 13.31 -8.26 15.08
N ALA A 75 12.45 -7.36 15.56
CA ALA A 75 12.72 -5.93 15.53
C ALA A 75 13.99 -5.59 16.33
N SER A 76 14.13 -6.14 17.54
CA SER A 76 15.28 -5.92 18.42
C SER A 76 16.60 -6.35 17.77
N GLU A 77 16.60 -7.50 17.10
CA GLU A 77 17.76 -8.06 16.40
C GLU A 77 18.18 -7.22 15.18
N VAL A 78 17.20 -6.76 14.40
CA VAL A 78 17.46 -5.87 13.27
C VAL A 78 18.04 -4.54 13.73
N ILE A 79 17.50 -3.97 14.81
CA ILE A 79 18.01 -2.72 15.40
C ILE A 79 19.43 -2.94 15.91
N ARG A 80 19.73 -4.07 16.58
CA ARG A 80 21.09 -4.41 17.03
C ARG A 80 22.07 -4.46 15.85
N THR A 81 21.65 -5.06 14.74
CA THR A 81 22.49 -5.12 13.53
C THR A 81 22.71 -3.73 12.90
N LEU A 82 21.67 -2.89 12.85
CA LEU A 82 21.77 -1.51 12.36
C LEU A 82 22.67 -0.64 13.26
N GLU A 83 22.61 -0.85 14.57
CA GLU A 83 23.44 -0.15 15.56
C GLU A 83 24.91 -0.55 15.42
N GLY A 84 25.20 -1.85 15.23
CA GLY A 84 26.55 -2.33 14.93
C GLY A 84 27.14 -1.73 13.65
N LYS A 85 26.29 -1.42 12.67
CA LYS A 85 26.64 -0.69 11.44
C LYS A 85 26.65 0.84 11.59
N ARG A 86 26.40 1.36 12.80
CA ARG A 86 26.30 2.80 13.12
C ARG A 86 25.21 3.56 12.34
N LEU A 87 24.20 2.85 11.84
CA LEU A 87 23.09 3.41 11.07
C LEU A 87 21.95 3.92 11.98
N VAL A 88 21.85 3.39 13.19
CA VAL A 88 20.95 3.87 14.24
C VAL A 88 21.68 3.98 15.57
N ARG A 89 21.09 4.66 16.55
CA ARG A 89 21.54 4.71 17.94
C ARG A 89 20.37 4.49 18.88
N ARG A 90 20.54 3.66 19.91
CA ARG A 90 19.57 3.55 21.00
C ARG A 90 19.80 4.65 22.04
N ARG A 91 18.72 5.27 22.51
CA ARG A 91 18.69 6.12 23.70
C ARG A 91 17.62 5.61 24.64
N ARG A 92 17.96 5.52 25.92
CA ARG A 92 16.98 5.31 26.99
C ARG A 92 16.37 6.67 27.32
N ARG A 93 15.05 6.73 27.54
CA ARG A 93 14.43 7.95 28.04
C ARG A 93 14.92 8.19 29.48
N GLU A 94 15.24 9.44 29.79
CA GLU A 94 15.65 9.84 31.15
C GLU A 94 14.51 9.65 32.18
N ILE A 95 13.26 9.78 31.73
CA ILE A 95 12.06 9.71 32.59
C ILE A 95 11.60 8.27 32.83
N ASP A 96 11.86 7.36 31.88
CA ASP A 96 11.60 5.93 32.03
C ASP A 96 12.70 5.12 31.31
N ASN A 97 13.62 4.61 32.11
CA ASN A 97 14.78 3.85 31.64
C ASN A 97 14.40 2.52 30.97
N ARG A 98 13.13 2.10 31.05
CA ARG A 98 12.60 0.90 30.40
C ARG A 98 12.22 1.16 28.94
N VAL A 99 12.03 2.41 28.52
CA VAL A 99 11.65 2.75 27.14
C VAL A 99 12.89 3.06 26.30
N VAL A 100 13.20 2.14 25.39
CA VAL A 100 14.29 2.31 24.40
C VAL A 100 13.74 2.98 23.15
N THR A 101 14.30 4.15 22.84
CA THR A 101 14.03 4.89 21.60
C THR A 101 15.19 4.68 20.64
N VAL A 102 14.88 4.41 19.38
CA VAL A 102 15.85 4.25 18.29
C VAL A 102 15.86 5.52 17.47
N HIS A 103 17.05 6.10 17.29
CA HIS A 103 17.27 7.31 16.50
C HIS A 103 18.07 6.97 15.24
N LEU A 104 17.62 7.50 14.10
CA LEU A 104 18.36 7.42 12.84
C LEU A 104 19.63 8.28 12.91
N THR A 105 20.77 7.76 12.46
CA THR A 105 22.00 8.57 12.30
C THR A 105 22.05 9.22 10.92
N ALA A 106 22.91 10.22 10.72
CA ALA A 106 23.16 10.78 9.39
C ALA A 106 23.67 9.69 8.40
N LEU A 107 24.49 8.75 8.88
CA LEU A 107 24.93 7.60 8.08
C LEU A 107 23.76 6.68 7.74
N GLY A 108 22.88 6.42 8.70
CA GLY A 108 21.63 5.67 8.48
C GLY A 108 20.69 6.34 7.50
N ALA A 109 20.56 7.66 7.55
CA ALA A 109 19.75 8.42 6.62
C ALA A 109 20.27 8.32 5.18
N LYS A 110 21.59 8.34 4.99
CA LYS A 110 22.25 8.10 3.69
C LYS A 110 22.17 6.63 3.25
N ALA A 111 22.34 5.69 4.16
CA ALA A 111 22.36 4.25 3.85
C ALA A 111 20.95 3.68 3.61
N GLY A 112 19.94 4.22 4.30
CA GLY A 112 18.53 3.97 4.05
C GLY A 112 18.04 4.63 2.76
N HIS A 113 18.81 5.58 2.22
CA HIS A 113 18.65 6.07 0.86
C HIS A 113 19.18 5.05 -0.15
N VAL A 114 18.62 3.84 -0.13
CA VAL A 114 18.62 3.03 -1.33
C VAL A 114 17.70 3.76 -2.28
N GLU A 115 18.25 4.25 -3.38
CA GLU A 115 17.51 4.88 -4.46
C GLU A 115 16.54 3.83 -5.04
N ASN A 116 15.41 3.67 -4.35
CA ASN A 116 14.39 2.72 -4.69
C ASN A 116 13.63 3.33 -5.85
N ARG A 117 14.19 3.23 -7.06
CA ARG A 117 13.59 3.75 -8.30
C ARG A 117 12.26 3.07 -8.68
N TRP A 118 11.77 2.15 -7.86
CA TRP A 118 10.59 1.33 -8.15
C TRP A 118 9.29 2.13 -8.20
N PRO A 119 8.99 3.04 -7.28
CA PRO A 119 7.82 3.92 -7.40
C PRO A 119 7.84 4.68 -8.71
N GLU A 120 8.99 5.22 -9.14
CA GLU A 120 9.12 5.95 -10.40
C GLU A 120 8.99 5.04 -11.62
N ILE A 121 9.57 3.83 -11.58
CA ILE A 121 9.44 2.83 -12.65
C ILE A 121 7.99 2.37 -12.78
N LEU A 122 7.31 2.08 -11.68
CA LEU A 122 5.91 1.68 -11.69
C LEU A 122 5.01 2.83 -12.14
N ALA A 123 5.23 4.05 -11.64
CA ALA A 123 4.51 5.23 -12.09
C ALA A 123 4.72 5.50 -13.60
N SER A 124 5.91 5.23 -14.13
CA SER A 124 6.15 5.31 -15.57
C SER A 124 5.47 4.19 -16.34
N ALA A 125 5.40 2.97 -15.79
CA ALA A 125 4.72 1.85 -16.43
C ALA A 125 3.20 2.07 -16.47
N THR A 126 2.61 2.65 -15.42
CA THR A 126 1.18 2.97 -15.37
C THR A 126 0.79 4.09 -16.34
N LYS A 127 1.72 4.99 -16.67
CA LYS A 127 1.50 6.04 -17.71
C LYS A 127 1.32 5.47 -19.12
N ASN A 128 1.69 4.21 -19.36
CA ASN A 128 1.43 3.54 -20.64
C ASN A 128 -0.02 3.03 -20.76
N LEU A 129 -0.79 3.07 -19.67
CA LEU A 129 -2.21 2.75 -19.66
C LEU A 129 -3.01 4.02 -19.98
N SER A 130 -4.15 3.86 -20.67
CA SER A 130 -5.14 4.93 -20.82
C SER A 130 -5.64 5.41 -19.45
N VAL A 131 -6.22 6.62 -19.39
CA VAL A 131 -6.78 7.16 -18.15
C VAL A 131 -7.85 6.23 -17.58
N GLN A 132 -8.68 5.66 -18.45
CA GLN A 132 -9.73 4.71 -18.08
C GLN A 132 -9.16 3.44 -17.45
N GLU A 133 -8.09 2.88 -18.04
CA GLU A 133 -7.40 1.71 -17.47
C GLU A 133 -6.72 2.02 -16.13
N GLN A 134 -6.15 3.22 -15.97
CA GLN A 134 -5.54 3.65 -14.71
C GLN A 134 -6.60 3.75 -13.60
N VAL A 135 -7.75 4.36 -13.89
CA VAL A 135 -8.87 4.47 -12.94
C VAL A 135 -9.43 3.08 -12.60
N ALA A 136 -9.64 2.23 -13.61
CA ALA A 136 -10.11 0.87 -13.39
C ALA A 136 -9.13 0.06 -12.53
N LEU A 137 -7.83 0.15 -12.81
CA LEU A 137 -6.78 -0.52 -12.03
C LEU A 137 -6.76 0.00 -10.58
N LEU A 138 -6.87 1.31 -10.36
CA LEU A 138 -6.94 1.90 -9.03
C LEU A 138 -8.15 1.36 -8.25
N SER A 139 -9.34 1.39 -8.85
CA SER A 139 -10.56 0.88 -8.22
C SER A 139 -10.47 -0.63 -7.93
N SER A 140 -9.88 -1.43 -8.83
CA SER A 140 -9.63 -2.85 -8.60
C SER A 140 -8.64 -3.09 -7.45
N LEU A 141 -7.56 -2.31 -7.36
CA LEU A 141 -6.59 -2.40 -6.28
C LEU A 141 -7.22 -2.05 -4.92
N VAL A 142 -8.02 -0.98 -4.85
CA VAL A 142 -8.77 -0.59 -3.64
C VAL A 142 -9.65 -1.75 -3.16
N LYS A 143 -10.41 -2.38 -4.07
CA LYS A 143 -11.30 -3.52 -3.75
C LYS A 143 -10.51 -4.74 -3.26
N LEU A 144 -9.43 -5.11 -3.94
CA LEU A 144 -8.58 -6.24 -3.55
C LEU A 144 -7.92 -6.02 -2.18
N ILE A 145 -7.37 -4.83 -1.94
CA ILE A 145 -6.74 -4.49 -0.65
C ILE A 145 -7.80 -4.54 0.46
N ARG A 146 -8.99 -3.97 0.26
CA ARG A 146 -10.07 -4.01 1.25
C ARG A 146 -10.52 -5.45 1.55
N ALA A 147 -10.66 -6.29 0.54
CA ALA A 147 -11.02 -7.70 0.74
C ALA A 147 -9.98 -8.44 1.60
N LEU A 148 -8.69 -8.27 1.30
CA LEU A 148 -7.60 -8.87 2.09
C LEU A 148 -7.56 -8.33 3.53
N GLN A 149 -7.90 -7.06 3.74
CA GLN A 149 -7.99 -6.47 5.09
C GLN A 149 -9.14 -7.06 5.90
N LEU A 150 -10.32 -7.19 5.31
CA LEU A 150 -11.49 -7.80 5.96
C LEU A 150 -11.24 -9.26 6.32
N GLN A 151 -10.41 -9.96 5.54
CA GLN A 151 -9.96 -11.32 5.84
C GLN A 151 -8.82 -11.39 6.87
N GLY A 152 -8.27 -10.24 7.30
CA GLY A 152 -7.16 -10.19 8.25
C GLY A 152 -5.79 -10.59 7.67
N GLU A 153 -5.69 -10.80 6.36
CA GLU A 153 -4.45 -11.20 5.67
C GLU A 153 -3.44 -10.05 5.62
N ILE A 154 -3.91 -8.80 5.63
CA ILE A 154 -3.06 -7.60 5.71
C ILE A 154 -3.65 -6.59 6.71
N PRO A 155 -2.82 -5.75 7.36
CA PRO A 155 -3.29 -4.70 8.25
C PRO A 155 -4.20 -3.69 7.53
N VAL A 156 -5.11 -3.07 8.29
CA VAL A 156 -5.92 -1.95 7.81
C VAL A 156 -5.00 -0.81 7.38
N ALA A 157 -5.14 -0.40 6.12
CA ALA A 157 -4.40 0.69 5.50
C ALA A 157 -5.23 1.97 5.56
N ARG A 158 -4.53 3.10 5.48
CA ARG A 158 -5.09 4.46 5.60
C ARG A 158 -5.84 4.90 4.34
N MET A 159 -6.80 4.11 3.88
CA MET A 159 -7.50 4.30 2.60
C MET A 159 -8.86 4.97 2.79
N CYS A 160 -9.37 5.62 1.75
CA CYS A 160 -10.73 6.18 1.77
C CYS A 160 -11.78 5.13 2.18
N VAL A 161 -11.78 3.94 1.57
CA VAL A 161 -12.81 2.90 1.79
C VAL A 161 -12.79 2.25 3.17
N SER A 162 -11.80 2.56 4.01
CA SER A 162 -11.68 2.11 5.40
C SER A 162 -11.71 3.29 6.39
N CYS A 163 -12.03 4.49 5.92
CA CYS A 163 -11.99 5.73 6.70
C CYS A 163 -13.39 6.09 7.21
N GLU A 164 -13.50 6.54 8.46
CA GLU A 164 -14.76 7.05 9.03
C GLU A 164 -15.33 8.24 8.25
N HIS A 165 -14.47 9.07 7.67
CA HIS A 165 -14.88 10.26 6.90
C HIS A 165 -15.40 9.96 5.49
N PHE A 166 -15.34 8.71 5.02
CA PHE A 166 -15.69 8.38 3.66
C PHE A 166 -17.17 8.04 3.52
N ARG A 167 -17.86 8.76 2.65
CA ARG A 167 -19.24 8.49 2.27
C ARG A 167 -19.28 7.99 0.82
N PRO A 168 -19.44 6.68 0.59
CA PRO A 168 -19.56 6.17 -0.77
C PRO A 168 -20.91 6.57 -1.37
N HIS A 169 -20.94 6.93 -2.66
CA HIS A 169 -22.17 7.19 -3.41
C HIS A 169 -23.12 8.22 -2.78
N ALA A 170 -22.59 9.20 -2.06
CA ALA A 170 -23.34 10.34 -1.51
C ALA A 170 -24.05 11.18 -2.59
N TYR A 171 -23.54 11.15 -3.83
CA TYR A 171 -24.12 11.86 -4.97
C TYR A 171 -24.49 10.87 -6.08
N ALA A 172 -25.76 10.48 -6.14
CA ALA A 172 -26.27 9.60 -7.18
C ALA A 172 -26.09 10.23 -8.57
N GLU A 173 -25.79 9.38 -9.57
CA GLU A 173 -25.66 9.77 -10.99
C GLU A 173 -24.63 10.88 -11.27
N SER A 174 -23.64 11.06 -10.39
CA SER A 174 -22.53 12.01 -10.55
C SER A 174 -21.24 11.28 -10.97
N ASP A 175 -20.37 11.98 -11.70
CA ASP A 175 -18.97 11.60 -11.95
C ASP A 175 -18.09 11.70 -10.68
N LYS A 176 -18.61 12.34 -9.64
CA LYS A 176 -18.01 12.48 -8.31
C LYS A 176 -18.95 11.92 -7.23
N PRO A 177 -19.24 10.60 -7.27
CA PRO A 177 -20.28 10.02 -6.43
C PRO A 177 -19.90 9.98 -4.94
N HIS A 178 -18.63 10.10 -4.57
CA HIS A 178 -18.18 9.97 -3.19
C HIS A 178 -18.04 11.33 -2.50
N HIS A 179 -18.17 11.34 -1.17
CA HIS A 179 -17.89 12.51 -0.34
C HIS A 179 -16.84 12.18 0.73
N CYS A 180 -16.00 13.16 1.05
CA CYS A 180 -15.12 13.11 2.22
C CYS A 180 -15.58 14.15 3.26
N ASP A 181 -16.07 13.69 4.41
CA ASP A 181 -16.61 14.55 5.47
C ASP A 181 -15.52 15.44 6.10
N PHE A 182 -14.23 15.08 6.01
CA PHE A 182 -13.13 15.89 6.54
C PHE A 182 -12.79 17.09 5.64
N TYR A 183 -12.67 16.84 4.33
CA TYR A 183 -12.34 17.88 3.34
C TYR A 183 -13.58 18.59 2.79
N HIS A 184 -14.77 18.11 3.13
CA HIS A 184 -16.06 18.60 2.63
C HIS A 184 -16.12 18.66 1.09
N VAL A 185 -15.66 17.60 0.43
CA VAL A 185 -15.48 17.58 -1.04
C VAL A 185 -16.07 16.32 -1.68
N ALA A 186 -16.74 16.52 -2.82
CA ALA A 186 -17.17 15.45 -3.72
C ALA A 186 -16.02 14.98 -4.63
N PHE A 187 -15.85 13.67 -4.81
CA PHE A 187 -14.81 13.10 -5.67
C PHE A 187 -15.23 11.75 -6.28
N GLY A 188 -14.57 11.38 -7.37
CA GLY A 188 -14.78 10.09 -8.06
C GLY A 188 -13.62 9.12 -7.88
N ASP A 189 -13.77 7.91 -8.41
CA ASP A 189 -12.82 6.79 -8.30
C ASP A 189 -11.35 7.16 -8.56
N GLN A 190 -11.12 8.03 -9.54
CA GLN A 190 -9.78 8.52 -9.91
C GLN A 190 -9.04 9.25 -8.78
N ALA A 191 -9.76 9.71 -7.76
CA ALA A 191 -9.23 10.48 -6.64
C ALA A 191 -9.20 9.67 -5.33
N PHE A 192 -9.42 8.34 -5.37
CA PHE A 192 -9.23 7.50 -4.19
C PHE A 192 -7.83 7.66 -3.60
N ARG A 193 -7.77 7.87 -2.27
CA ARG A 193 -6.51 7.87 -1.53
C ARG A 193 -6.26 6.49 -0.95
N LEU A 194 -5.08 5.94 -1.26
CA LEU A 194 -4.54 4.71 -0.66
C LEU A 194 -3.69 4.97 0.59
N ASP A 195 -3.36 6.24 0.85
CA ASP A 195 -2.70 6.72 2.07
C ASP A 195 -3.17 8.16 2.36
N CYS A 196 -4.13 8.31 3.26
CA CYS A 196 -4.71 9.59 3.65
C CYS A 196 -4.08 10.09 4.96
N PRO A 197 -3.54 11.32 5.00
CA PRO A 197 -2.99 11.90 6.24
C PRO A 197 -4.06 12.07 7.33
N GLU A 198 -5.30 12.31 6.92
CA GLU A 198 -6.45 12.56 7.79
C GLU A 198 -7.26 11.29 8.07
N TYR A 199 -6.67 10.12 7.85
CA TYR A 199 -7.33 8.85 8.05
C TYR A 199 -7.70 8.64 9.52
N VAL A 200 -8.97 8.30 9.74
CA VAL A 200 -9.51 7.75 10.99
C VAL A 200 -10.12 6.41 10.66
N GLU A 201 -9.76 5.37 11.42
CA GLU A 201 -10.27 4.02 11.18
C GLU A 201 -11.77 3.97 11.37
N GLY A 202 -12.49 3.67 10.27
CA GLY A 202 -13.93 3.50 10.30
C GLY A 202 -14.33 2.14 10.87
N PRO A 203 -15.62 1.95 11.20
CA PRO A 203 -16.13 0.66 11.66
C PRO A 203 -15.87 -0.44 10.62
N ALA A 204 -15.66 -1.67 11.10
CA ALA A 204 -15.56 -2.85 10.26
C ALA A 204 -16.97 -3.21 9.73
N GLU A 205 -17.50 -2.45 8.78
CA GLU A 205 -18.78 -2.77 8.16
C GLU A 205 -18.61 -3.81 7.04
N ASP A 206 -19.49 -4.81 7.06
CA ASP A 206 -19.63 -5.89 6.08
C ASP A 206 -20.03 -5.35 4.70
N SER A 207 -19.27 -5.72 3.68
CA SER A 207 -19.28 -5.19 2.32
C SER A 207 -20.46 -5.65 1.45
N SER A 208 -21.71 -5.42 1.88
CA SER A 208 -22.86 -5.65 0.98
C SER A 208 -23.17 -4.45 0.07
N ASN A 209 -22.78 -3.22 0.44
CA ASN A 209 -23.19 -2.00 -0.28
C ASN A 209 -22.16 -1.36 -1.22
N THR A 210 -21.02 -2.00 -1.48
CA THR A 210 -20.08 -1.54 -2.54
C THR A 210 -20.44 -2.08 -3.93
N THR A 211 -21.59 -2.73 -4.05
CA THR A 211 -21.93 -3.64 -5.17
C THR A 211 -23.11 -3.15 -6.00
N ASP A 212 -23.05 -1.98 -6.62
CA ASP A 212 -23.77 -1.78 -7.90
C ASP A 212 -23.26 -0.54 -8.67
N SER A 213 -22.11 -0.67 -9.33
CA SER A 213 -21.67 0.29 -10.36
C SER A 213 -21.36 -0.38 -11.71
N HIS A 214 -21.77 -1.65 -11.89
CA HIS A 214 -21.69 -2.35 -13.17
C HIS A 214 -23.03 -2.57 -13.88
N LYS A 215 -24.18 -2.16 -13.31
CA LYS A 215 -25.48 -2.27 -14.00
C LYS A 215 -25.80 -1.16 -15.01
N ALA A 216 -25.01 -0.10 -15.12
CA ALA A 216 -25.33 1.04 -15.99
C ALA A 216 -24.82 0.94 -17.45
N VAL A 217 -24.06 -0.10 -17.84
CA VAL A 217 -23.49 -0.23 -19.20
C VAL A 217 -24.22 -1.26 -20.08
N SER A 218 -25.43 -1.69 -19.71
CA SER A 218 -26.20 -2.69 -20.48
C SER A 218 -27.66 -2.31 -20.71
N MET A 219 -27.97 -1.04 -21.03
CA MET A 219 -29.30 -0.65 -21.58
C MET A 219 -29.28 0.44 -22.67
N ALA A 220 -28.13 0.78 -23.27
CA ALA A 220 -28.04 1.78 -24.35
C ALA A 220 -27.76 1.21 -25.75
N GLN A 221 -28.04 -0.07 -25.99
CA GLN A 221 -27.96 -0.69 -27.32
C GLN A 221 -29.25 -1.45 -27.61
N GLY A 222 -30.29 -0.71 -27.98
CA GLY A 222 -31.60 -1.26 -28.30
C GLY A 222 -32.54 -0.17 -28.81
N LEU A 223 -32.20 0.47 -29.92
CA LEU A 223 -33.18 1.21 -30.72
C LEU A 223 -33.36 0.48 -32.06
N PRO A 224 -34.59 0.09 -32.43
CA PRO A 224 -34.85 -0.53 -33.72
C PRO A 224 -34.81 0.54 -34.81
N THR A 225 -34.05 0.29 -35.87
CA THR A 225 -34.22 1.00 -37.15
C THR A 225 -35.52 0.55 -37.78
N GLY A 226 -36.49 1.47 -37.84
CA GLY A 226 -37.52 1.45 -38.89
C GLY A 226 -36.95 1.97 -40.21
#